data_AF-A0A1F3BKB6-F1
#
_entry.id   AF-A0A1F3BKB6-F1
#
_cell.length_a   1.000
_cell.length_b   1.000
_cell.length_c   1.000
_cell.angle_alpha   90.00
_cell.angle_beta   90.00
_cell.angle_gamma   90.00
#
_symmetry.space_group_name_H-M   'P 1'
#
loop_
_entity.id
_entity.type
_entity.pdbx_description
1 polymer ?
#
loop_
_entity_poly.entity_id
_entity_poly.type
_entity_poly.pdbx_seq_one_letter_code
_entity_poly.pdbx_strand_id
1 'polypeptide(L)'
;MLAVLERGEPGAVYHGSDAAPARRREVVTWVAEQLGIPAPRTETAVPGRDRRILSEWTRRMLEVELRYPSFRARRHYSASASRFGSRSRAPPLAGIAAGAAPRRRRR
;
A
#
# COMPACT_ATOMS: atom_id res chain seq x y z
N MET A 1 12.02 -8.38 -13.08
CA MET A 1 10.96 -8.83 -14.01
C MET A 1 11.51 -9.31 -15.35
N LEU A 2 12.77 -8.99 -15.71
CA LEU A 2 13.45 -9.61 -16.86
C LEU A 2 13.54 -11.14 -16.78
N ALA A 3 13.79 -11.71 -15.59
CA ALA A 3 13.96 -13.15 -15.43
C ALA A 3 12.80 -14.01 -15.98
N VAL A 4 11.55 -13.53 -15.92
CA VAL A 4 10.38 -14.25 -16.50
C VAL A 4 10.44 -14.26 -18.03
N LEU A 5 10.92 -13.18 -18.65
CA LEU A 5 11.04 -13.08 -20.10
C LEU A 5 12.15 -13.98 -20.64
N GLU A 6 13.19 -14.22 -19.83
CA GLU A 6 14.36 -15.02 -20.22
C GLU A 6 14.18 -16.52 -19.91
N ARG A 7 13.57 -16.85 -18.77
CA ARG A 7 13.55 -18.22 -18.19
C ARG A 7 12.16 -18.73 -17.86
N GLY A 8 11.11 -17.95 -18.12
CA GLY A 8 9.74 -18.35 -17.87
C GLY A 8 9.23 -19.32 -18.93
N GLU A 9 8.44 -20.30 -18.51
CA GLU A 9 7.70 -21.19 -19.39
C GLU A 9 6.57 -20.40 -20.09
N PRO A 10 6.43 -20.51 -21.42
CA PRO A 10 5.34 -19.89 -22.16
C PRO A 10 3.97 -20.29 -21.61
N GLY A 11 3.11 -19.30 -21.36
CA GLY A 11 1.76 -19.52 -20.81
C GLY A 11 1.68 -19.72 -19.30
N ALA A 12 2.82 -19.80 -18.58
CA ALA A 12 2.83 -19.88 -17.13
C ALA A 12 2.64 -18.51 -16.46
N VAL A 13 2.02 -18.49 -15.28
CA VAL A 13 1.82 -17.28 -14.48
C VAL A 13 2.77 -17.28 -13.29
N TYR A 14 3.54 -16.20 -13.16
CA TYR A 14 4.55 -16.04 -12.13
C TYR A 14 4.20 -14.89 -11.18
N HIS A 15 4.16 -15.18 -9.88
CA HIS A 15 3.95 -14.16 -8.86
C HIS A 15 5.25 -13.45 -8.46
N GLY A 16 5.29 -12.13 -8.66
CA GLY A 16 6.36 -11.26 -8.17
C GLY A 16 5.96 -10.52 -6.90
N SER A 17 6.25 -11.10 -5.73
CA SER A 17 6.06 -10.47 -4.42
C SER A 17 7.31 -10.66 -3.56
N ASP A 18 7.51 -9.78 -2.59
CA ASP A 18 8.51 -9.99 -1.54
C ASP A 18 8.16 -11.18 -0.63
N ALA A 19 9.08 -11.52 0.29
CA ALA A 19 8.92 -12.64 1.22
C ALA A 19 8.27 -12.25 2.55
N ALA A 20 7.81 -11.01 2.71
CA ALA A 20 7.44 -10.44 4.00
C ALA A 20 5.99 -9.91 3.96
N PRO A 21 4.98 -10.80 3.99
CA PRO A 21 3.60 -10.37 4.08
C PRO A 21 3.38 -9.54 5.35
N ALA A 22 2.82 -8.35 5.20
CA ALA A 22 2.59 -7.41 6.30
C ALA A 22 1.15 -6.91 6.27
N ARG A 23 0.60 -6.60 7.44
CA ARG A 23 -0.69 -5.91 7.52
C ARG A 23 -0.51 -4.46 7.07
N ARG A 24 -1.55 -3.90 6.46
CA ARG A 24 -1.57 -2.48 6.05
C ARG A 24 -1.15 -1.53 7.18
N ARG A 25 -1.65 -1.76 8.40
CA ARG A 25 -1.30 -0.95 9.59
C ARG A 25 0.21 -0.95 9.86
N GLU A 26 0.88 -2.09 9.70
CA GLU A 26 2.30 -2.24 10.02
C GLU A 26 3.15 -1.45 9.02
N VAL A 27 2.78 -1.50 7.74
CA VAL A 27 3.47 -0.74 6.69
C VAL A 27 3.25 0.76 6.88
N VAL A 28 2.01 1.19 7.14
CA VAL A 28 1.69 2.62 7.33
C VAL A 28 2.39 3.19 8.57
N THR A 29 2.37 2.49 9.70
CA THR A 29 3.10 2.90 10.91
C THR A 29 4.59 3.02 10.63
N TRP A 30 5.18 2.01 9.99
CA TRP A 30 6.60 2.05 9.63
C TRP A 30 6.93 3.23 8.70
N VAL A 31 6.08 3.52 7.70
CA VAL A 31 6.29 4.68 6.82
C VAL A 31 6.20 6.01 7.59
N ALA A 32 5.25 6.13 8.53
CA ALA A 32 5.12 7.33 9.36
C ALA A 32 6.39 7.57 10.21
N GLU A 33 6.92 6.51 10.83
CA GLU A 33 8.20 6.55 11.56
C GLU A 33 9.35 6.99 10.64
N GLN A 34 9.41 6.46 9.42
CA GLN A 34 10.43 6.82 8.44
C GLN A 34 10.38 8.29 8.00
N LEU A 35 9.19 8.89 8.01
CA LEU A 35 8.96 10.28 7.61
C LEU A 35 8.97 11.25 8.80
N GLY A 36 9.09 10.75 10.05
CA GLY A 36 9.05 11.58 11.25
C GLY A 36 7.68 12.22 11.51
N ILE A 37 6.61 11.63 10.98
CA ILE A 37 5.24 12.11 11.17
C ILE A 37 4.48 11.19 12.13
N PRO A 38 3.46 11.70 12.85
CA PRO A 38 2.61 10.83 13.66
C PRO A 38 1.89 9.81 12.77
N ALA A 39 1.81 8.56 13.24
CA ALA A 39 1.07 7.53 12.54
C ALA A 39 -0.42 7.92 12.45
N PRO A 40 -1.06 7.79 11.28
CA PRO A 40 -2.47 8.15 11.12
C PRO A 40 -3.35 7.26 12.00
N ARG A 41 -4.26 7.89 12.75
CA ARG A 41 -5.31 7.18 13.49
C ARG A 41 -6.20 6.50 12.45
N THR A 42 -6.11 5.18 12.37
CA THR A 42 -6.86 4.42 11.37
C THR A 42 -8.28 4.26 11.88
N GLU A 43 -9.25 4.88 11.23
CA GLU A 43 -10.66 4.49 11.39
C GLU A 43 -10.82 3.02 11.04
N THR A 44 -11.76 2.33 11.70
CA THR A 44 -11.99 0.89 11.55
C THR A 44 -11.92 0.48 10.07
N ALA A 45 -10.88 -0.27 9.70
CA ALA A 45 -10.69 -0.64 8.30
C ALA A 45 -11.91 -1.45 7.83
N VAL A 46 -12.49 -1.07 6.70
CA VAL A 46 -13.53 -1.87 6.05
C VAL A 46 -12.95 -3.26 5.81
N PRO A 47 -13.57 -4.34 6.31
CA PRO A 47 -13.06 -5.69 6.12
C PRO A 47 -13.00 -6.01 4.62
N GLY A 48 -11.77 -6.05 4.09
CA GLY A 48 -11.46 -6.50 2.75
C GLY A 48 -10.79 -7.86 2.80
N ARG A 49 -10.81 -8.60 1.68
CA ARG A 49 -10.05 -9.85 1.55
C ARG A 49 -8.55 -9.53 1.50
N ASP A 50 -7.87 -9.63 2.64
CA ASP A 50 -6.40 -9.68 2.69
C ASP A 50 -5.92 -10.91 1.92
N ARG A 51 -4.99 -10.71 0.97
CA ARG A 51 -4.39 -11.80 0.20
C ARG A 51 -2.92 -11.92 0.52
N ARG A 52 -2.47 -13.16 0.77
CA ARG A 52 -1.06 -13.50 0.86
C ARG A 52 -0.64 -14.12 -0.46
N ILE A 53 0.42 -13.60 -1.06
CA ILE A 53 1.00 -14.13 -2.29
C ILE A 53 2.29 -14.85 -1.92
N LEU A 54 2.35 -16.16 -2.18
CA LEU A 54 3.55 -16.96 -1.98
C LEU A 54 4.38 -16.93 -3.28
N SER A 55 5.49 -16.19 -3.26
CA SER A 55 6.40 -16.05 -4.42
C SER A 55 7.64 -16.94 -4.32
N GLU A 56 7.77 -17.77 -3.27
CA GLU A 56 8.97 -18.59 -3.03
C GLU A 56 9.26 -19.55 -4.17
N TRP A 57 8.24 -20.26 -4.66
CA TRP A 57 8.39 -21.18 -5.78
C TRP A 57 8.85 -20.47 -7.06
N THR A 58 8.19 -19.35 -7.40
CA THR A 58 8.58 -18.50 -8.54
C THR A 58 10.03 -18.04 -8.43
N ARG A 59 10.47 -17.61 -7.24
CA ARG A 59 11.83 -17.12 -7.02
C ARG A 59 12.88 -18.23 -7.16
N ARG A 60 12.58 -19.43 -6.65
CA ARG A 60 13.45 -20.60 -6.82
C ARG A 60 13.55 -21.01 -8.29
N MET A 61 12.41 -21.14 -8.97
CA MET A 61 12.36 -21.55 -10.38
C MET A 61 13.10 -20.59 -11.29
N LEU A 62 12.94 -19.28 -11.08
CA LEU A 62 13.56 -18.26 -11.93
C LEU A 62 14.96 -17.86 -11.48
N GLU A 63 15.46 -18.47 -10.39
CA GLU A 63 16.74 -18.17 -9.75
C GLU A 63 16.90 -16.67 -9.43
N VAL A 64 15.85 -16.08 -8.86
CA VAL A 64 15.77 -14.64 -8.58
C VAL A 64 16.07 -14.35 -7.12
N GLU A 65 17.17 -13.65 -6.87
CA GLU A 65 17.42 -13.00 -5.59
C GLU A 65 16.73 -11.63 -5.51
N LEU A 66 16.00 -11.41 -4.42
CA LEU A 66 15.34 -10.14 -4.18
C LEU A 66 16.35 -9.13 -3.65
N ARG A 67 16.60 -8.08 -4.43
CA ARG A 67 17.35 -6.90 -3.95
C ARG A 67 16.74 -6.29 -2.68
N TYR A 68 15.42 -6.38 -2.53
CA TYR A 68 14.68 -5.92 -1.34
C TYR A 68 13.78 -7.05 -0.84
N PRO A 69 14.22 -7.84 0.16
CA PRO A 69 13.48 -9.02 0.62
C PRO A 69 12.25 -8.68 1.46
N SER A 70 12.13 -7.44 1.95
CA SER A 70 10.98 -6.94 2.69
C SER A 70 10.82 -5.43 2.52
N PHE A 71 9.63 -4.91 2.85
CA PHE A 71 9.38 -3.48 2.92
C PHE A 71 10.31 -2.74 3.92
N ARG A 72 10.86 -3.45 4.92
CA ARG A 72 11.79 -2.91 5.92
C ARG A 72 13.24 -2.83 5.42
N ALA A 73 13.57 -3.35 4.24
CA ALA A 73 14.90 -3.25 3.64
C ALA A 73 15.15 -1.80 3.15
N ARG A 74 15.50 -0.96 4.12
CA ARG A 74 15.40 0.50 4.20
C ARG A 74 16.47 1.28 3.42
N ARG A 75 16.36 1.47 2.10
CA ARG A 75 17.27 2.45 1.43
C ARG A 75 16.68 3.46 0.44
N HIS A 76 15.42 3.36 0.02
CA HIS A 76 14.91 4.25 -1.05
C HIS A 76 13.51 4.86 -0.82
N TYR A 77 12.89 4.69 0.35
CA TYR A 77 11.54 5.23 0.59
C TYR A 77 11.49 6.78 0.47
N SER A 78 12.63 7.45 0.70
CA SER A 78 12.76 8.90 0.51
C SER A 78 12.59 9.33 -0.95
N ALA A 79 13.03 8.53 -1.93
CA ALA A 79 12.98 8.90 -3.35
C ALA A 79 11.57 8.83 -3.96
N SER A 80 10.68 7.98 -3.43
CA SER A 80 9.27 7.91 -3.82
C SER A 80 8.42 8.95 -3.09
N ALA A 81 8.74 9.28 -1.83
CA ALA A 81 8.08 10.34 -1.07
C ALA A 81 8.24 11.72 -1.74
N SER A 82 9.41 12.02 -2.29
CA SER A 82 9.66 13.26 -3.05
C SER A 82 8.77 13.42 -4.29
N ARG A 83 8.29 12.31 -4.88
CA ARG A 83 7.41 12.35 -6.07
C ARG A 83 5.94 12.64 -5.72
N PHE A 84 5.54 12.35 -4.49
CA PHE A 84 4.16 12.60 -4.01
C PHE A 84 3.96 14.02 -3.48
N GLY A 85 5.03 14.69 -3.02
CA GLY A 85 4.98 16.04 -2.45
C GLY A 85 4.60 17.16 -3.44
N SER A 86 4.61 16.91 -4.75
CA SER A 86 4.40 17.94 -5.79
C SER A 86 2.96 18.09 -6.30
N ARG A 87 1.99 17.28 -5.80
CA ARG A 87 0.58 17.36 -6.25
C ARG A 87 -0.47 17.55 -5.15
N SER A 88 -0.06 17.67 -3.89
CA SER A 88 -1.00 17.92 -2.78
C SER A 88 -1.20 19.42 -2.54
N ARG A 89 -1.92 20.09 -3.44
CA ARG A 89 -2.74 21.23 -3.03
C ARG A 89 -4.14 20.66 -2.82
N ALA A 90 -4.37 20.05 -1.64
CA ALA A 90 -5.72 19.66 -1.25
C ALA A 90 -6.62 20.90 -1.38
N PRO A 91 -7.76 20.83 -2.09
CA PRO A 91 -8.71 21.93 -2.04
C PRO A 91 -9.20 22.08 -0.59
N PRO A 92 -9.44 23.31 -0.11
CA PRO A 92 -10.02 23.51 1.22
C PRO A 92 -11.34 22.75 1.28
N LEU A 93 -11.58 22.01 2.37
CA LEU A 93 -12.85 21.37 2.68
C LEU A 93 -13.92 22.46 2.91
N ALA A 94 -14.43 23.02 1.82
CA ALA A 94 -15.56 23.91 1.83
C ALA A 94 -16.84 23.08 1.92
N GLY A 95 -17.41 23.04 3.12
CA GLY A 95 -18.85 22.97 3.37
C GLY A 95 -19.63 21.78 2.80
N ILE A 96 -19.66 20.67 3.54
CA ILE A 96 -20.83 19.78 3.51
C ILE A 96 -21.80 20.27 4.60
N ALA A 97 -22.53 21.33 4.30
CA ALA A 97 -23.77 21.65 4.99
C ALA A 97 -24.88 20.84 4.32
N ALA A 98 -25.23 19.69 4.89
CA ALA A 98 -26.41 18.92 4.50
C ALA A 98 -27.50 19.13 5.55
N GLY A 99 -28.62 19.70 5.10
CA GLY A 99 -29.67 20.30 5.91
C GLY A 99 -30.34 19.39 6.93
N ALA A 100 -30.46 19.90 8.16
CA ALA A 100 -31.46 19.47 9.11
C ALA A 100 -32.83 20.04 8.69
N ALA A 101 -33.74 19.19 8.23
CA ALA A 101 -35.13 19.58 7.95
C ALA A 101 -35.93 19.71 9.27
N PRO A 102 -36.67 20.81 9.50
CA PRO A 102 -37.48 20.96 10.70
C PRO A 102 -38.79 20.16 10.59
N ARG A 103 -38.98 19.18 11.48
CA ARG A 103 -40.28 18.51 11.67
C ARG A 103 -41.26 19.51 12.32
N ARG A 104 -42.13 20.09 11.50
CA ARG A 104 -43.28 20.87 11.96
C ARG A 104 -44.26 19.99 12.73
N ARG A 105 -44.61 20.42 13.94
CA ARG A 105 -45.80 20.01 14.69
C ARG A 105 -47.05 20.11 13.81
N ARG A 106 -47.90 19.08 13.84
CA ARG A 106 -49.35 19.27 13.68
C ARG A 106 -50.04 18.98 15.00
N ARG A 107 -51.06 19.78 15.24
CA ARG A 107 -51.92 19.90 16.42
C ARG A 107 -52.65 18.59 16.72
#